data_AF-A0A327WBT8-F1
#
_entry.id   AF-A0A327WBT8-F1
#
_cell.length_a   1.000
_cell.length_b   1.000
_cell.length_c   1.000
_cell.angle_alpha   90.00
_cell.angle_beta   90.00
_cell.angle_gamma   90.00
#
_symmetry.space_group_name_H-M   'P 1'
#
loop_
_entity.id
_entity.type
_entity.pdbx_description
1 polymer ?
#
loop_
_entity_poly.entity_id
_entity_poly.type
_entity_poly.pdbx_seq_one_letter_code
_entity_poly.pdbx_strand_id
1 'polypeptide(L)'
;MRYLLSLCLCMAIGLSAMAQKEKNELHFTSSQAQRITVYKGTVFVNGNKAFIFPEDNINYPSKRNRLIEDGKSVFLFLDVAMKTGANRLYVFNIDHSLADTLLTAVSSDVKDWDHDGNMEFGGAEPAIPYVPFTDKGNDSAYYVPSRFYEIRKGKITYDADLTEKTDIKANGVFLAEPYDASGKPKLIKRKKKYS
;
A
#
# COMPACT_ATOMS: atom_id res chain seq x y z
N MET A 1 -35.29 15.49 -46.40
CA MET A 1 -34.15 16.30 -45.92
C MET A 1 -34.16 16.61 -44.42
N ARG A 2 -35.32 16.76 -43.76
CA ARG A 2 -35.41 17.07 -42.30
C ARG A 2 -34.83 15.97 -41.36
N TYR A 3 -34.94 14.70 -41.75
CA TYR A 3 -34.48 13.57 -40.94
C TYR A 3 -32.94 13.37 -40.95
N LEU A 4 -32.26 13.78 -42.03
CA LEU A 4 -30.79 13.70 -42.14
C LEU A 4 -30.09 14.69 -41.20
N LEU A 5 -30.67 15.89 -41.00
CA LEU A 5 -30.15 16.86 -40.04
C LEU A 5 -30.32 16.41 -38.57
N SER A 6 -31.40 15.71 -38.25
CA SER A 6 -31.62 15.18 -36.89
C SER A 6 -30.68 14.02 -36.56
N LEU A 7 -30.30 13.20 -37.55
CA LEU A 7 -29.33 12.12 -37.37
C LEU A 7 -27.90 12.64 -37.13
N CYS A 8 -27.50 13.72 -37.81
CA CYS A 8 -26.20 14.35 -37.58
C CYS A 8 -26.10 15.00 -36.19
N LEU A 9 -27.20 15.53 -35.64
CA LEU A 9 -27.23 16.12 -34.31
C LEU A 9 -27.08 15.05 -33.21
N CYS A 10 -27.69 13.86 -33.38
CA CYS A 10 -27.52 12.74 -32.45
C CYS A 10 -26.10 12.15 -32.48
N MET A 11 -25.39 12.18 -33.61
CA MET A 11 -23.99 11.75 -33.68
C MET A 11 -23.01 12.71 -32.99
N ALA A 12 -23.34 14.01 -32.92
CA ALA A 12 -22.49 15.00 -32.25
C ALA A 12 -22.54 14.89 -30.71
N ILE A 13 -23.64 14.39 -30.13
CA ILE A 13 -23.80 14.24 -28.67
C ILE A 13 -23.10 12.96 -28.15
N GLY A 14 -22.79 12.00 -29.04
CA GLY A 14 -22.14 10.73 -28.67
C GLY A 14 -20.60 10.76 -28.66
N LEU A 15 -19.97 11.83 -29.15
CA LEU A 15 -18.51 11.87 -29.36
C LEU A 15 -17.71 12.47 -28.18
N SER A 16 -18.36 12.85 -27.09
CA SER A 16 -17.68 13.23 -25.85
C SER A 16 -17.30 12.02 -24.98
N ALA A 17 -17.05 10.86 -25.59
CA ALA A 17 -16.28 9.81 -24.95
C ALA A 17 -14.83 10.28 -24.89
N MET A 18 -14.54 11.18 -23.94
CA MET A 18 -13.20 11.65 -23.67
C MET A 18 -12.31 10.42 -23.53
N ALA A 19 -11.29 10.33 -24.39
CA ALA A 19 -10.16 9.44 -24.18
C ALA A 19 -9.54 9.86 -22.85
N GLN A 20 -9.96 9.20 -21.77
CA GLN A 20 -9.45 9.44 -20.43
C GLN A 20 -8.00 8.97 -20.47
N LYS A 21 -7.09 9.92 -20.70
CA LYS A 21 -5.65 9.67 -20.68
C LYS A 21 -5.33 8.91 -19.39
N GLU A 22 -4.65 7.78 -19.51
CA GLU A 22 -4.28 6.98 -18.35
C GLU A 22 -3.61 7.90 -17.31
N LYS A 23 -4.09 7.86 -16.07
CA LYS A 23 -3.48 8.60 -14.98
C LYS A 23 -2.07 8.06 -14.79
N ASN A 24 -1.08 8.79 -15.28
CA ASN A 24 0.34 8.47 -15.16
C ASN A 24 1.10 9.54 -14.38
N GLU A 25 0.34 10.37 -13.65
CA GLU A 25 0.86 11.41 -12.78
C GLU A 25 -0.01 11.56 -11.53
N LEU A 26 0.63 11.95 -10.43
CA LEU A 26 -0.01 12.35 -9.18
C LEU A 26 0.44 13.76 -8.83
N HIS A 27 -0.48 14.54 -8.29
CA HIS A 27 -0.19 15.89 -7.79
C HIS A 27 -0.75 16.02 -6.38
N PHE A 28 0.11 16.43 -5.47
CA PHE A 28 -0.24 16.72 -4.08
C PHE A 28 0.28 18.10 -3.70
N THR A 29 -0.36 18.70 -2.71
CA THR A 29 0.09 19.95 -2.09
C THR A 29 -0.02 19.80 -0.59
N SER A 30 1.09 20.01 0.11
CA SER A 30 1.10 19.95 1.58
C SER A 30 0.53 21.22 2.19
N SER A 31 0.17 21.19 3.48
CA SER A 31 -0.21 22.39 4.24
C SER A 31 0.91 23.44 4.29
N GLN A 32 2.16 23.02 4.10
CA GLN A 32 3.34 23.88 4.01
C GLN A 32 3.58 24.42 2.59
N ALA A 33 2.57 24.32 1.71
CA ALA A 33 2.61 24.75 0.31
C ALA A 33 3.70 24.07 -0.55
N GLN A 34 4.21 22.91 -0.11
CA GLN A 34 5.11 22.11 -0.92
C GLN A 34 4.31 21.43 -2.03
N ARG A 35 4.78 21.54 -3.28
CA ARG A 35 4.15 20.92 -4.44
C ARG A 35 4.86 19.61 -4.73
N ILE A 36 4.15 18.49 -4.56
CA ILE A 36 4.69 17.17 -4.83
C ILE A 36 4.06 16.64 -6.11
N THR A 37 4.88 16.31 -7.10
CA THR A 37 4.43 15.69 -8.35
C THR A 37 5.13 14.34 -8.48
N VAL A 38 4.36 13.30 -8.76
CA VAL A 38 4.91 11.98 -9.11
C VAL A 38 4.59 11.73 -10.56
N TYR A 39 5.62 11.55 -11.38
CA TYR A 39 5.46 11.34 -12.81
C TYR A 39 6.53 10.39 -13.32
N LYS A 40 6.11 9.34 -14.04
CA LYS A 40 7.00 8.34 -14.64
C LYS A 40 8.06 7.80 -13.68
N GLY A 41 7.63 7.35 -12.50
CA GLY A 41 8.53 6.79 -11.48
C GLY A 41 9.46 7.83 -10.84
N THR A 42 9.22 9.12 -11.03
CA THR A 42 10.04 10.18 -10.44
C THR A 42 9.20 11.02 -9.50
N VAL A 43 9.70 11.24 -8.28
CA VAL A 43 9.12 12.16 -7.29
C VAL A 43 9.81 13.51 -7.44
N PHE A 44 9.00 14.54 -7.66
CA PHE A 44 9.43 15.94 -7.68
C PHE A 44 8.84 16.66 -6.48
N VAL A 45 9.64 17.47 -5.81
CA VAL A 45 9.21 18.36 -4.71
C VAL A 45 9.58 19.78 -5.08
N ASN A 46 8.60 20.66 -5.18
CA ASN A 46 8.74 22.05 -5.64
C ASN A 46 9.45 22.17 -7.00
N GLY A 47 9.21 21.20 -7.89
CA GLY A 47 9.85 21.12 -9.21
C GLY A 47 11.25 20.51 -9.23
N ASN A 48 11.89 20.32 -8.07
CA ASN A 48 13.17 19.65 -7.96
C ASN A 48 12.98 18.14 -7.96
N LYS A 49 13.86 17.43 -8.67
CA LYS A 49 13.86 15.97 -8.67
C LYS A 49 14.37 15.47 -7.31
N ALA A 50 13.49 14.83 -6.55
CA ALA A 50 13.76 14.41 -5.17
C ALA A 50 14.07 12.90 -5.06
N PHE A 51 13.39 12.06 -5.87
CA PHE A 51 13.61 10.61 -5.88
C PHE A 51 13.30 10.02 -7.25
N ILE A 52 14.01 8.96 -7.66
CA ILE A 52 13.77 8.23 -8.91
C ILE A 52 13.68 6.74 -8.59
N PHE A 53 12.57 6.12 -8.94
CA PHE A 53 12.43 4.67 -8.90
C PHE A 53 13.24 4.02 -10.04
N PRO A 54 13.86 2.86 -9.81
CA PRO A 54 14.55 2.12 -10.87
C PRO A 54 13.63 1.70 -12.03
N GLU A 55 12.35 1.41 -11.72
CA GLU A 55 11.30 1.07 -12.67
C GLU A 55 10.00 1.81 -12.27
N ASP A 56 9.21 2.27 -13.24
CA ASP A 56 7.91 2.90 -12.97
C ASP A 56 6.80 1.84 -12.80
N ASN A 57 6.76 1.24 -11.62
CA ASN A 57 5.72 0.29 -11.23
C ASN A 57 4.66 0.92 -10.31
N ILE A 58 4.54 2.26 -10.33
CA ILE A 58 3.59 2.97 -9.47
C ILE A 58 2.16 2.71 -9.96
N ASN A 59 1.29 2.29 -9.06
CA ASN A 59 -0.13 2.13 -9.32
C ASN A 59 -0.83 3.49 -9.19
N TYR A 60 -0.63 4.40 -10.15
CA TYR A 60 -1.17 5.77 -10.13
C TYR A 60 -2.68 5.88 -9.81
N PRO A 61 -3.56 4.99 -10.29
CA PRO A 61 -4.98 5.05 -9.93
C PRO A 61 -5.30 4.71 -8.47
N SER A 62 -4.35 4.16 -7.72
CA SER A 62 -4.57 3.70 -6.35
C SER A 62 -4.96 4.84 -5.42
N LYS A 63 -6.04 4.64 -4.65
CA LYS A 63 -6.48 5.56 -3.59
C LYS A 63 -5.52 5.59 -2.39
N ARG A 64 -4.60 4.63 -2.32
CA ARG A 64 -3.55 4.56 -1.29
C ARG A 64 -2.41 5.53 -1.57
N ASN A 65 -2.30 6.01 -2.80
CA ASN A 65 -1.42 7.14 -3.12
C ASN A 65 -1.97 8.39 -2.46
N ARG A 66 -1.29 8.87 -1.42
CA ARG A 66 -1.77 10.04 -0.68
C ARG A 66 -0.66 10.72 0.09
N LEU A 67 -0.93 11.98 0.41
CA LEU A 67 -0.19 12.72 1.41
C LEU A 67 -0.91 12.54 2.76
N ILE A 68 -0.16 12.24 3.81
CA ILE A 68 -0.62 12.30 5.19
C ILE A 68 0.26 13.29 5.93
N GLU A 69 -0.35 14.12 6.76
CA GLU A 69 0.38 15.09 7.57
C GLU A 69 0.07 14.85 9.04
N ASP A 70 1.11 14.91 9.87
CA ASP A 70 0.97 14.88 11.32
C ASP A 70 1.88 15.97 11.91
N GLY A 71 1.26 17.04 12.40
CA GLY A 71 1.95 18.27 12.79
C GLY A 71 2.68 18.92 11.61
N LYS A 72 4.01 18.99 11.69
CA LYS A 72 4.88 19.55 10.62
C LYS A 72 5.46 18.47 9.70
N SER A 73 5.23 17.19 10.00
CA SER A 73 5.75 16.10 9.19
C SER A 73 4.80 15.80 8.05
N VAL A 74 5.35 15.62 6.85
CA VAL A 74 4.60 15.36 5.63
C VAL A 74 5.06 14.02 5.07
N PHE A 75 4.15 13.05 4.98
CA PHE A 75 4.43 11.71 4.52
C PHE A 75 3.75 11.45 3.18
N LEU A 76 4.55 11.13 2.16
CA LEU A 76 4.04 10.69 0.87
C LEU A 76 3.99 9.17 0.85
N PHE A 77 2.79 8.63 0.62
CA PHE A 77 2.53 7.21 0.43
C PHE A 77 2.33 6.93 -1.05
N LEU A 78 3.07 5.95 -1.59
CA LEU A 78 2.93 5.49 -2.97
C LEU A 78 2.72 3.98 -3.01
N ASP A 79 1.63 3.56 -3.65
CA ASP A 79 1.31 2.16 -3.93
C ASP A 79 2.07 1.71 -5.19
N VAL A 80 2.97 0.76 -5.00
CA VAL A 80 3.88 0.25 -6.03
C VAL A 80 3.60 -1.22 -6.25
N ALA A 81 3.33 -1.58 -7.50
CA ALA A 81 3.10 -2.96 -7.90
C ALA A 81 4.39 -3.76 -7.80
N MET A 82 4.28 -4.98 -7.26
CA MET A 82 5.39 -5.93 -7.21
C MET A 82 5.22 -6.99 -8.29
N LYS A 83 6.35 -7.46 -8.84
CA LYS A 83 6.35 -8.59 -9.80
C LYS A 83 5.83 -9.88 -9.13
N THR A 84 6.09 -10.05 -7.84
CA THR A 84 5.64 -11.18 -7.02
C THR A 84 5.21 -10.70 -5.64
N GLY A 85 4.22 -11.37 -5.05
CA GLY A 85 3.70 -11.03 -3.71
C GLY A 85 2.71 -9.86 -3.73
N ALA A 86 2.43 -9.31 -2.54
CA ALA A 86 1.56 -8.15 -2.43
C ALA A 86 2.26 -6.87 -2.93
N ASN A 87 1.47 -5.91 -3.41
CA ASN A 87 1.94 -4.55 -3.68
C ASN A 87 2.60 -3.96 -2.42
N ARG A 88 3.46 -2.97 -2.63
CA ARG A 88 4.16 -2.26 -1.56
C ARG A 88 3.67 -0.85 -1.42
N LEU A 89 3.58 -0.40 -0.18
CA LEU A 89 3.44 1.00 0.16
C LEU A 89 4.82 1.56 0.45
N TYR A 90 5.33 2.39 -0.45
CA TYR A 90 6.55 3.17 -0.23
C TYR A 90 6.19 4.43 0.53
N VAL A 91 6.93 4.72 1.59
CA VAL A 91 6.67 5.87 2.45
C VAL A 91 7.89 6.79 2.45
N PHE A 92 7.66 8.04 2.09
CA PHE A 92 8.68 9.09 2.07
C PHE A 92 8.34 10.16 3.09
N ASN A 93 9.36 10.70 3.76
CA ASN A 93 9.28 11.99 4.42
C ASN A 93 9.54 13.08 3.38
N ILE A 94 8.66 14.07 3.30
CA ILE A 94 8.82 15.22 2.40
C ILE A 94 9.29 16.40 3.23
N ASP A 95 10.50 16.87 2.97
CA ASP A 95 11.08 18.02 3.65
C ASP A 95 11.73 18.98 2.65
N HIS A 96 11.30 20.24 2.65
CA HIS A 96 11.71 21.27 1.70
C HIS A 96 11.63 20.83 0.22
N SER A 97 12.73 20.32 -0.35
CA SER A 97 12.85 19.83 -1.74
C SER A 97 13.30 18.36 -1.80
N LEU A 98 13.26 17.64 -0.68
CA LEU A 98 13.74 16.27 -0.52
C LEU A 98 12.55 15.32 -0.32
N ALA A 99 12.79 14.06 -0.67
CA ALA A 99 11.88 12.94 -0.45
C ALA A 99 12.70 11.77 0.09
N ASP A 100 12.81 11.69 1.42
CA ASP A 100 13.61 10.67 2.10
C ASP A 100 12.79 9.40 2.30
N THR A 101 13.25 8.29 1.74
CA THR A 101 12.61 6.99 1.96
C THR A 101 12.71 6.59 3.42
N LEU A 102 11.56 6.42 4.09
CA LEU A 102 11.52 5.99 5.49
C LEU A 102 11.46 4.47 5.59
N LEU A 103 10.48 3.87 4.92
CA LEU A 103 10.27 2.42 4.92
C LEU A 103 9.38 1.98 3.76
N THR A 104 9.29 0.67 3.62
CA THR A 104 8.34 0.00 2.73
C THR A 104 7.47 -0.95 3.54
N ALA A 105 6.16 -0.93 3.31
CA ALA A 105 5.20 -1.82 3.96
C ALA A 105 4.40 -2.61 2.92
N VAL A 106 3.67 -3.64 3.35
CA VAL A 106 2.64 -4.27 2.51
C VAL A 106 1.56 -3.22 2.22
N SER A 107 1.14 -3.11 0.97
CA SER A 107 0.13 -2.13 0.53
C SER A 107 -1.21 -2.38 1.19
N SER A 108 -1.65 -1.40 1.98
CA SER A 108 -2.91 -1.39 2.71
C SER A 108 -3.53 0.00 2.65
N ASP A 109 -4.76 0.11 3.10
CA ASP A 109 -5.33 1.42 3.40
C ASP A 109 -4.59 2.02 4.61
N VAL A 110 -4.45 3.35 4.59
CA VAL A 110 -3.93 4.14 5.71
C VAL A 110 -5.13 4.74 6.45
N LYS A 111 -5.43 4.23 7.64
CA LYS A 111 -6.60 4.61 8.42
C LYS A 111 -6.41 4.25 9.90
N ASP A 112 -7.23 4.85 10.74
CA ASP A 112 -7.37 4.54 12.16
C ASP A 112 -8.16 3.23 12.35
N TRP A 113 -7.46 2.13 12.65
CA TRP A 113 -8.01 0.78 12.80
C TRP A 113 -8.53 0.48 14.20
N ASP A 114 -7.93 1.08 15.22
CA ASP A 114 -8.26 0.82 16.63
C ASP A 114 -8.99 2.00 17.32
N HIS A 115 -9.26 3.06 16.57
CA HIS A 115 -10.03 4.24 16.95
C HIS A 115 -9.36 5.10 18.02
N ASP A 116 -8.02 5.11 18.05
CA ASP A 116 -7.25 5.91 18.99
C ASP A 116 -6.86 7.30 18.43
N GLY A 117 -7.23 7.58 17.18
CA GLY A 117 -6.99 8.84 16.48
C GLY A 117 -5.66 8.89 15.71
N ASN A 118 -4.82 7.87 15.81
CA ASN A 118 -3.65 7.70 14.96
C ASN A 118 -4.03 6.92 13.69
N MET A 119 -3.13 6.94 12.71
CA MET A 119 -3.39 6.27 11.42
C MET A 119 -2.40 5.13 11.27
N GLU A 120 -2.89 3.91 11.05
CA GLU A 120 -2.07 2.73 10.85
C GLU A 120 -2.12 2.23 9.41
N PHE A 121 -1.06 1.55 9.03
CA PHE A 121 -0.88 0.95 7.72
C PHE A 121 0.09 -0.23 7.79
N GLY A 122 0.11 -1.02 6.73
CA GLY A 122 0.84 -2.28 6.68
C GLY A 122 -0.09 -3.48 6.64
N GLY A 123 0.48 -4.66 6.81
CA GLY A 123 -0.27 -5.89 6.64
C GLY A 123 0.62 -7.11 6.53
N ALA A 124 0.05 -8.20 6.02
CA ALA A 124 0.73 -9.47 5.84
C ALA A 124 0.90 -9.80 4.36
N GLU A 125 1.94 -10.58 4.06
CA GLU A 125 2.03 -11.24 2.76
C GLU A 125 0.87 -12.21 2.55
N PRO A 126 0.50 -12.49 1.29
CA PRO A 126 -0.40 -13.60 0.98
C PRO A 126 0.14 -14.90 1.58
N ALA A 127 -0.74 -15.70 2.17
CA ALA A 127 -0.37 -16.98 2.73
C ALA A 127 0.27 -17.88 1.65
N ILE A 128 1.42 -18.49 1.97
CA ILE A 128 2.06 -19.46 1.08
C ILE A 128 1.12 -20.67 0.97
N PRO A 129 0.75 -21.11 -0.25
CA PRO A 129 -0.12 -22.26 -0.43
C PRO A 129 0.48 -23.50 0.23
N TYR A 130 -0.39 -24.27 0.87
CA TYR A 130 -0.09 -25.45 1.68
C TYR A 130 0.84 -26.46 0.97
N VAL A 131 1.83 -26.96 1.71
CA VAL A 131 2.62 -28.13 1.30
C VAL A 131 2.21 -29.29 2.19
N PRO A 132 1.50 -30.31 1.68
CA PRO A 132 1.25 -31.53 2.43
C PRO A 132 2.58 -32.23 2.71
N PHE A 133 3.00 -32.25 3.96
CA PHE A 133 4.03 -33.17 4.41
C PHE A 133 3.35 -34.53 4.60
N THR A 134 3.43 -35.35 3.54
CA THR A 134 3.38 -36.83 3.47
C THR A 134 2.50 -37.61 4.46
N ASP A 135 1.67 -38.47 3.87
CA ASP A 135 1.03 -39.74 4.27
C ASP A 135 0.32 -39.88 5.63
N LYS A 136 0.52 -38.98 6.59
CA LYS A 136 -0.02 -39.08 7.96
C LYS A 136 -0.51 -37.74 8.51
N GLY A 137 -1.21 -36.97 7.67
CA GLY A 137 -2.19 -35.96 8.08
C GLY A 137 -1.83 -35.11 9.29
N ASN A 138 -0.74 -34.35 9.23
CA ASN A 138 -0.47 -33.34 10.25
C ASN A 138 -0.95 -31.96 9.76
N ASP A 139 -1.96 -31.44 10.47
CA ASP A 139 -2.59 -30.13 10.32
C ASP A 139 -1.59 -28.98 10.61
N SER A 140 -0.60 -28.77 9.73
CA SER A 140 0.35 -27.67 9.84
C SER A 140 0.14 -26.65 8.72
N ALA A 141 0.40 -25.38 9.01
CA ALA A 141 0.38 -24.28 8.05
C ALA A 141 1.64 -23.42 8.20
N TYR A 142 2.05 -22.73 7.14
CA TYR A 142 3.05 -21.68 7.27
C TYR A 142 2.45 -20.51 8.06
N TYR A 143 3.24 -19.98 8.99
CA TYR A 143 2.92 -18.75 9.68
C TYR A 143 2.77 -17.62 8.66
N VAL A 144 1.76 -16.77 8.85
CA VAL A 144 1.52 -15.60 8.01
C VAL A 144 1.89 -14.37 8.83
N PRO A 145 3.13 -13.86 8.70
CA PRO A 145 3.56 -12.70 9.47
C PRO A 145 2.93 -11.43 8.91
N SER A 146 2.37 -10.62 9.80
CA SER A 146 1.98 -9.24 9.51
C SER A 146 3.00 -8.26 10.08
N ARG A 147 2.97 -7.03 9.56
CA ARG A 147 3.72 -5.90 10.13
C ARG A 147 2.95 -4.61 9.90
N PHE A 148 2.58 -3.95 11.00
CA PHE A 148 1.88 -2.68 10.98
C PHE A 148 2.76 -1.55 11.54
N TYR A 149 2.44 -0.34 11.09
CA TYR A 149 3.06 0.90 11.53
C TYR A 149 1.98 1.93 11.78
N GLU A 150 2.27 2.82 12.72
CA GLU A 150 1.40 3.90 13.18
C GLU A 150 2.10 5.24 12.92
N ILE A 151 1.33 6.25 12.50
CA ILE A 151 1.79 7.63 12.42
C ILE A 151 1.43 8.35 13.72
N ARG A 152 2.44 8.77 14.49
CA ARG A 152 2.24 9.42 15.78
C ARG A 152 3.30 10.47 16.07
N LYS A 153 2.85 11.69 16.40
CA LYS A 153 3.69 12.85 16.76
C LYS A 153 4.77 13.15 15.69
N GLY A 154 4.37 13.13 14.44
CA GLY A 154 5.19 13.43 13.27
C GLY A 154 6.23 12.34 12.98
N LYS A 155 6.03 11.12 13.47
CA LYS A 155 6.92 9.97 13.26
C LYS A 155 6.13 8.73 12.87
N ILE A 156 6.79 7.81 12.20
CA ILE A 156 6.26 6.49 11.89
C ILE A 156 6.93 5.48 12.82
N THR A 157 6.14 4.74 13.58
CA THR A 157 6.61 3.74 14.55
C THR A 157 5.98 2.38 14.27
N TYR A 158 6.71 1.33 14.64
CA TYR A 158 6.17 -0.03 14.57
C TYR A 158 5.04 -0.19 15.58
N ASP A 159 3.89 -0.68 15.12
CA ASP A 159 2.74 -0.99 15.96
C ASP A 159 2.76 -2.47 16.33
N ALA A 160 3.32 -2.75 17.51
CA ALA A 160 3.44 -4.10 18.03
C ALA A 160 2.08 -4.71 18.39
N ASP A 161 1.18 -3.91 18.95
CA ASP A 161 -0.10 -4.38 19.47
C ASP A 161 -1.05 -4.79 18.34
N LEU A 162 -1.16 -3.98 17.28
CA LEU A 162 -1.95 -4.33 16.10
C LEU A 162 -1.34 -5.52 15.35
N THR A 163 -0.01 -5.59 15.28
CA THR A 163 0.69 -6.71 14.64
C THR A 163 0.42 -8.02 15.39
N GLU A 164 0.60 -8.05 16.71
CA GLU A 164 0.35 -9.24 17.52
C GLU A 164 -1.12 -9.68 17.47
N LYS A 165 -2.07 -8.73 17.61
CA LYS A 165 -3.51 -9.04 17.51
C LYS A 165 -3.87 -9.62 16.14
N THR A 166 -3.31 -9.05 15.07
CA THR A 166 -3.57 -9.53 13.70
C THR A 166 -2.97 -10.91 13.47
N ASP A 167 -1.75 -11.14 13.93
CA ASP A 167 -1.08 -12.43 13.83
C ASP A 167 -1.81 -13.51 14.62
N ILE A 168 -2.21 -13.24 15.86
CA ILE A 168 -3.03 -14.18 16.66
C ILE A 168 -4.35 -14.47 15.97
N LYS A 169 -4.99 -13.47 15.38
CA LYS A 169 -6.26 -13.65 14.65
C LYS A 169 -6.09 -14.54 13.41
N ALA A 170 -5.02 -14.36 12.66
CA ALA A 170 -4.76 -15.11 11.42
C ALA A 170 -4.21 -16.52 11.69
N ASN A 171 -3.23 -16.62 12.60
CA ASN A 171 -2.42 -17.82 12.83
C ASN A 171 -2.88 -18.61 14.07
N GLY A 172 -3.63 -18.00 14.98
CA GLY A 172 -4.01 -18.56 16.28
C GLY A 172 -2.93 -18.45 17.36
N VAL A 173 -1.74 -17.98 17.00
CA VAL A 173 -0.58 -17.78 17.87
C VAL A 173 0.28 -16.64 17.31
N PHE A 174 1.02 -15.94 18.16
CA PHE A 174 2.03 -14.97 17.75
C PHE A 174 3.43 -15.59 17.86
N LEU A 175 4.27 -15.35 16.85
CA LEU A 175 5.69 -15.70 16.86
C LEU A 175 6.53 -14.44 16.72
N ALA A 176 7.29 -14.09 17.77
CA ALA A 176 8.23 -12.96 17.75
C ALA A 176 9.30 -13.11 16.66
N GLU A 177 9.68 -14.36 16.34
CA GLU A 177 10.58 -14.69 15.24
C GLU A 177 9.84 -15.60 14.25
N PRO A 178 9.12 -15.02 13.27
CA PRO A 178 8.23 -15.78 12.40
C PRO A 178 8.94 -16.50 11.26
N TYR A 179 10.24 -16.25 11.04
CA TYR A 179 11.03 -16.84 9.97
C TYR A 179 12.10 -17.80 10.52
N ASP A 180 12.39 -18.86 9.77
CA ASP A 180 13.52 -19.77 10.03
C ASP A 180 14.85 -19.18 9.52
N ALA A 181 15.95 -19.92 9.75
CA ALA A 181 17.29 -19.50 9.32
C ALA A 181 17.45 -19.37 7.79
N SER A 182 16.52 -19.92 7.01
CA SER A 182 16.48 -19.80 5.54
C SER A 182 15.60 -18.65 5.04
N GLY A 183 15.00 -17.88 5.96
CA GLY A 183 14.09 -16.78 5.65
C GLY A 183 12.67 -17.24 5.25
N LYS A 184 12.33 -18.52 5.45
CA LYS A 184 10.97 -19.02 5.21
C LYS A 184 10.11 -18.86 6.46
N PRO A 185 8.81 -18.59 6.35
CA PRO A 185 7.95 -18.57 7.51
C PRO A 185 7.97 -19.91 8.25
N LYS A 186 7.96 -19.90 9.59
CA LYS A 186 7.93 -21.10 10.42
C LYS A 186 6.60 -21.84 10.25
N LEU A 187 6.62 -23.15 10.43
CA LEU A 187 5.39 -23.96 10.46
C LEU A 187 4.73 -23.89 11.84
N ILE A 188 3.41 -23.74 11.85
CA ILE A 188 2.56 -23.75 13.04
C ILE A 188 1.50 -24.84 12.93
N LYS A 189 1.02 -25.33 14.08
CA LYS A 189 -0.15 -26.22 14.12
C LYS A 189 -1.41 -25.41 13.81
N ARG A 190 -2.26 -25.94 12.95
CA ARG A 190 -3.54 -25.33 12.62
C ARG A 190 -4.46 -25.38 13.83
N LYS A 191 -5.18 -24.28 14.08
CA LYS A 191 -6.30 -24.29 15.02
C LYS A 191 -7.37 -25.26 14.48
N LYS A 192 -7.69 -26.32 15.24
CA LYS A 192 -8.86 -27.16 14.91
C LYS A 192 -10.09 -26.27 14.92
N LYS A 193 -10.75 -26.11 13.76
CA LYS A 193 -12.10 -25.53 13.73
C LYS A 193 -13.01 -26.57 14.37
N TYR A 194 -13.38 -26.35 15.63
CA TYR A 194 -14.54 -27.02 16.19
C TYR A 194 -15.75 -26.44 15.47
N SER A 195 -16.32 -27.24 14.57
CA SER A 195 -17.58 -26.99 13.86
C SER A 195 -18.77 -27.27 14.76
#